data_AF-A0A7J3XTF5-F1
#
_entry.id   AF-A0A7J3XTF5-F1
#
_cell.length_a   1.000
_cell.length_b   1.000
_cell.length_c   1.000
_cell.angle_alpha   90.00
_cell.angle_beta   90.00
_cell.angle_gamma   90.00
#
_symmetry.space_group_name_H-M   'P 1'
#
loop_
_entity.id
_entity.type
_entity.pdbx_description
1 polymer ?
#
loop_
_entity_poly.entity_id
_entity_poly.type
_entity_poly.pdbx_seq_one_letter_code
_entity_poly.pdbx_strand_id
1 'polypeptide(L)'
;MERGSRMLFRVRGIYATALTLLLMKEGHQPTQASKVVASRLSLPPITLPPDVDIHDLPGKEGVTIEGNEEGVEEALKALMEALPDALAREHRARLNATYKGVVTEVRSGGCYVELGGFKGFIPKASLKEGEEVAVTVVKCLPEAPILSLGLRVTGSYAKLIQGHGVSISRGLRGSKKAEELLTLAQALKLQGWGIRWRRSAAYAPLDELLEEVELLKKKAEQYLRKVEESKAPAMITPGDRVVELRIYGASRAKLDELRAEVCPTIPRHHLLKTWGRAYSMIVDLLEGLQPPLSKEVMAAASDKLMAKAFKPGSKAFIRHLKPTGDVLSLTPGKVVSVEGGLLKLERRFKGRGVYDGLGVAKEEGDWGLTVFKEGSWTSYTAYFSKSGLLKGVYFNVSTPPDFKPGEVSYLDLLVDVAWTPQAGAKLIDVEELEKAKEQGTLSRHLAERALKVAKGLAHALSLKDPLSIDLSSLTRLAFES
;
A
#
# COMPACT_ATOMS: atom_id res chain seq x y z
N MET A 1 12.24 -30.84 -4.76
CA MET A 1 11.67 -29.57 -4.28
C MET A 1 12.75 -28.92 -3.44
N GLU A 2 13.51 -28.01 -4.04
CA GLU A 2 14.54 -27.26 -3.33
C GLU A 2 13.89 -26.40 -2.26
N ARG A 3 14.41 -26.50 -1.03
CA ARG A 3 14.01 -25.66 0.10
C ARG A 3 14.35 -24.22 -0.27
N GLY A 4 13.34 -23.41 -0.58
CA GLY A 4 13.49 -21.95 -0.55
C GLY A 4 14.08 -21.55 0.81
N SER A 5 15.05 -20.65 0.79
CA SER A 5 15.72 -20.16 1.99
C SER A 5 14.66 -19.61 2.96
N ARG A 6 14.70 -20.10 4.21
CA ARG A 6 13.71 -19.73 5.21
C ARG A 6 13.97 -18.29 5.69
N MET A 7 13.30 -17.33 5.08
CA MET A 7 13.37 -15.92 5.46
C MET A 7 12.90 -15.66 6.91
N LEU A 8 13.67 -14.83 7.64
CA LEU A 8 13.25 -14.22 8.90
C LEU A 8 12.51 -12.91 8.64
N PHE A 9 11.28 -12.78 9.13
CA PHE A 9 10.48 -11.58 8.88
C PHE A 9 9.90 -10.98 10.15
N ARG A 10 9.71 -9.66 10.15
CA ARG A 10 9.02 -8.94 11.23
C ARG A 10 7.87 -8.12 10.68
N VAL A 11 6.66 -8.39 11.15
CA VAL A 11 5.46 -7.61 10.78
C VAL A 11 5.03 -6.69 11.92
N ARG A 12 4.58 -5.48 11.57
CA ARG A 12 3.98 -4.48 12.46
C ARG A 12 2.75 -3.84 11.83
N GLY A 13 1.84 -3.34 12.67
CA GLY A 13 0.65 -2.64 12.22
C GLY A 13 -0.61 -3.51 12.24
N ILE A 14 -1.65 -3.04 11.56
CA ILE A 14 -2.99 -3.66 11.62
C ILE A 14 -3.02 -5.03 10.92
N TYR A 15 -2.19 -5.21 9.89
CA TYR A 15 -2.10 -6.45 9.12
C TYR A 15 -1.23 -7.52 9.79
N ALA A 16 -0.63 -7.22 10.95
CA ALA A 16 0.44 -8.05 11.51
C ALA A 16 0.05 -9.50 11.78
N THR A 17 -1.14 -9.75 12.32
CA THR A 17 -1.59 -11.13 12.60
C THR A 17 -1.81 -11.91 11.30
N ALA A 18 -2.53 -11.33 10.33
CA ALA A 18 -2.88 -12.00 9.07
C ALA A 18 -1.65 -12.30 8.21
N LEU A 19 -0.77 -11.30 8.02
CA LEU A 19 0.44 -11.47 7.22
C LEU A 19 1.45 -12.42 7.89
N THR A 20 1.52 -12.42 9.22
CA THR A 20 2.38 -13.40 9.92
C THR A 20 1.88 -14.82 9.69
N LEU A 21 0.57 -15.06 9.79
CA LEU A 21 0.00 -16.37 9.51
C LEU A 21 0.22 -16.79 8.05
N LEU A 22 0.00 -15.88 7.10
CA LEU A 22 0.20 -16.12 5.67
C LEU A 22 1.65 -16.55 5.38
N LEU A 23 2.63 -15.75 5.78
CA LEU A 23 4.05 -16.06 5.52
C LEU A 23 4.52 -17.32 6.25
N MET A 24 3.92 -17.66 7.39
CA MET A 24 4.18 -18.93 8.07
C MET A 24 3.64 -20.14 7.30
N LYS A 25 2.46 -20.01 6.67
CA LYS A 25 1.89 -21.07 5.82
C LYS A 25 2.78 -21.34 4.59
N GLU A 26 3.47 -20.31 4.09
CA GLU A 26 4.48 -20.41 3.04
C GLU A 26 5.88 -20.87 3.54
N GLY A 27 6.01 -21.23 4.82
CA GLY A 27 7.22 -21.84 5.37
C GLY A 27 8.26 -20.86 5.95
N HIS A 28 8.01 -19.56 5.92
CA HIS A 28 8.91 -18.55 6.49
C HIS A 28 8.81 -18.46 8.02
N GLN A 29 9.79 -17.82 8.67
CA GLN A 29 9.89 -17.76 10.14
C GLN A 29 9.68 -16.33 10.66
N PRO A 30 8.66 -16.06 11.49
CA PRO A 30 8.54 -14.77 12.15
C PRO A 30 9.62 -14.60 13.21
N THR A 31 10.14 -13.39 13.32
CA THR A 31 11.04 -12.96 14.40
C THR A 31 10.53 -11.69 15.07
N GLN A 32 10.87 -11.52 16.35
CA GLN A 32 10.52 -10.36 17.16
C GLN A 32 9.02 -10.04 17.09
N ALA A 33 8.16 -11.05 17.14
CA ALA A 33 6.70 -10.85 17.12
C ALA A 33 6.26 -9.99 18.33
N SER A 34 5.21 -9.18 18.16
CA SER A 34 4.64 -8.46 19.30
C SER A 34 3.99 -9.47 20.26
N LYS A 35 3.87 -9.14 21.55
CA LYS A 35 3.22 -10.02 22.54
C LYS A 35 1.83 -10.50 22.08
N VAL A 36 1.07 -9.60 21.45
CA VAL A 36 -0.26 -9.89 20.92
C VAL A 36 -0.21 -10.91 19.78
N VAL A 37 0.69 -10.72 18.80
CA VAL A 37 0.82 -11.65 17.67
C VAL A 37 1.37 -13.00 18.14
N ALA A 38 2.38 -12.99 19.01
CA ALA A 38 2.96 -14.20 19.57
C ALA A 38 1.94 -15.03 20.35
N SER A 39 1.07 -14.39 21.15
CA SER A 39 0.00 -15.10 21.89
C SER A 39 -1.05 -15.69 20.95
N ARG A 40 -1.50 -14.96 19.93
CA ARG A 40 -2.52 -15.45 18.98
C ARG A 40 -2.04 -16.64 18.16
N LEU A 41 -0.76 -16.64 17.78
CA LEU A 41 -0.16 -17.64 16.91
C LEU A 41 0.68 -18.67 17.67
N SER A 42 0.68 -18.64 19.00
CA SER A 42 1.50 -19.51 19.86
C SER A 42 2.98 -19.57 19.43
N LEU A 43 3.58 -18.41 19.15
CA LEU A 43 4.92 -18.33 18.58
C LEU A 43 6.00 -18.44 19.65
N PRO A 44 7.13 -19.12 19.36
CA PRO A 44 8.30 -19.07 20.21
C PRO A 44 8.93 -17.67 20.19
N PRO A 45 9.63 -17.26 21.27
CA PRO A 45 10.29 -15.97 21.35
C PRO A 45 11.60 -15.97 20.54
N ILE A 46 11.49 -15.81 19.22
CA ILE A 46 12.64 -15.62 18.34
C ILE A 46 12.98 -14.13 18.29
N THR A 47 14.25 -13.79 18.49
CA THR A 47 14.70 -12.39 18.63
C THR A 47 15.74 -11.96 17.61
N LEU A 48 16.11 -12.85 16.69
CA LEU A 48 17.08 -12.59 15.62
C LEU A 48 16.67 -11.39 14.75
N PRO A 49 17.63 -10.66 14.17
CA PRO A 49 17.35 -9.62 13.18
C PRO A 49 16.53 -10.15 12.00
N PRO A 50 15.51 -9.42 11.52
CA PRO A 50 14.76 -9.82 10.34
C PRO A 50 15.53 -9.52 9.04
N ASP A 51 15.33 -10.38 8.04
CA ASP A 51 15.71 -10.15 6.65
C ASP A 51 14.78 -9.13 5.97
N VAL A 52 13.49 -9.19 6.34
CA VAL A 52 12.46 -8.27 5.87
C VAL A 52 11.61 -7.71 7.00
N ASP A 53 11.37 -6.42 6.94
CA ASP A 53 10.44 -5.67 7.77
C ASP A 53 9.18 -5.32 6.96
N ILE A 54 8.02 -5.65 7.51
CA ILE A 54 6.72 -5.34 6.91
C ILE A 54 5.92 -4.47 7.88
N HIS A 55 5.47 -3.31 7.44
CA HIS A 55 4.67 -2.42 8.28
C HIS A 55 3.63 -1.61 7.50
N ASP A 56 2.57 -1.16 8.16
CA ASP A 56 1.51 -0.36 7.53
C ASP A 56 2.08 0.85 6.76
N LEU A 57 1.46 1.15 5.61
CA LEU A 57 1.55 2.46 4.98
C LEU A 57 0.93 3.54 5.90
N PRO A 58 1.29 4.82 5.76
CA PRO A 58 0.78 5.89 6.63
C PRO A 58 -0.76 5.97 6.73
N GLY A 59 -1.49 5.74 5.64
CA GLY A 59 -2.96 5.71 5.64
C GLY A 59 -3.57 4.31 5.87
N LYS A 60 -2.72 3.29 6.09
CA LYS A 60 -3.07 1.88 6.32
C LYS A 60 -3.77 1.17 5.16
N GLU A 61 -3.72 1.73 3.96
CA GLU A 61 -4.26 1.14 2.72
C GLU A 61 -3.33 0.09 2.07
N GLY A 62 -2.41 -0.46 2.86
CA GLY A 62 -1.41 -1.44 2.43
C GLY A 62 -0.22 -1.47 3.39
N VAL A 63 0.88 -2.04 2.93
CA VAL A 63 2.11 -2.20 3.71
C VAL A 63 3.35 -1.78 2.92
N THR A 64 4.37 -1.30 3.62
CA THR A 64 5.74 -1.23 3.12
C THR A 64 6.47 -2.52 3.47
N ILE A 65 7.20 -3.06 2.51
CA ILE A 65 8.08 -4.22 2.63
C ILE A 65 9.49 -3.71 2.38
N GLU A 66 10.35 -3.75 3.39
CA GLU A 66 11.73 -3.28 3.30
C GLU A 66 12.73 -4.31 3.85
N GLY A 67 13.85 -4.54 3.16
CA GLY A 67 14.79 -5.58 3.57
C GLY A 67 15.90 -5.85 2.56
N ASN A 68 16.60 -6.97 2.76
CA ASN A 68 17.54 -7.47 1.77
C ASN A 68 16.82 -7.97 0.50
N GLU A 69 17.56 -8.19 -0.58
CA GLU A 69 17.01 -8.53 -1.90
C GLU A 69 16.13 -9.79 -1.83
N GLU A 70 16.70 -10.89 -1.31
CA GLU A 70 16.05 -12.21 -1.23
C GLU A 70 14.81 -12.19 -0.34
N GLY A 71 14.88 -11.55 0.83
CA GLY A 71 13.76 -11.47 1.76
C GLY A 71 12.59 -10.65 1.20
N VAL A 72 12.86 -9.54 0.52
CA VAL A 72 11.80 -8.77 -0.14
C VAL A 72 11.18 -9.56 -1.30
N GLU A 73 11.98 -10.30 -2.06
CA GLU A 73 11.50 -11.13 -3.17
C GLU A 73 10.59 -12.27 -2.69
N GLU A 74 11.01 -13.05 -1.70
CA GLU A 74 10.20 -14.13 -1.10
C GLU A 74 8.91 -13.60 -0.48
N ALA A 75 8.98 -12.49 0.27
CA ALA A 75 7.79 -11.85 0.83
C ALA A 75 6.81 -11.38 -0.25
N LEU A 76 7.31 -10.74 -1.33
CA LEU A 76 6.46 -10.28 -2.41
C LEU A 76 5.82 -11.44 -3.16
N LYS A 77 6.57 -12.51 -3.44
CA LYS A 77 6.05 -13.70 -4.10
C LYS A 77 4.88 -14.29 -3.29
N ALA A 78 5.10 -14.57 -2.01
CA ALA A 78 4.07 -15.11 -1.12
C ALA A 78 2.82 -14.22 -1.06
N LEU A 79 3.01 -12.89 -0.95
CA LEU A 79 1.89 -11.96 -0.84
C LEU A 79 1.15 -11.76 -2.16
N MET A 80 1.84 -11.66 -3.30
CA MET A 80 1.21 -11.48 -4.61
C MET A 80 0.46 -12.74 -5.07
N GLU A 81 0.92 -13.93 -4.66
CA GLU A 81 0.22 -15.19 -4.92
C GLU A 81 -1.06 -15.32 -4.08
N ALA A 82 -1.00 -14.93 -2.80
CA ALA A 82 -2.13 -15.06 -1.88
C ALA A 82 -3.17 -13.93 -1.99
N LEU A 83 -2.77 -12.72 -2.43
CA LEU A 83 -3.61 -11.52 -2.41
C LEU A 83 -4.12 -11.17 -3.82
N PRO A 84 -5.41 -11.41 -4.12
CA PRO A 84 -5.94 -11.44 -5.49
C PRO A 84 -5.93 -10.09 -6.21
N ASP A 85 -5.97 -8.99 -5.46
CA ASP A 85 -6.08 -7.64 -6.00
C ASP A 85 -5.00 -6.68 -5.49
N ALA A 86 -3.94 -7.20 -4.87
CA ALA A 86 -2.84 -6.38 -4.39
C ALA A 86 -2.00 -5.81 -5.55
N LEU A 87 -1.46 -4.61 -5.35
CA LEU A 87 -0.61 -3.92 -6.33
C LEU A 87 0.71 -3.53 -5.67
N ALA A 88 1.81 -4.05 -6.19
CA ALA A 88 3.16 -3.74 -5.74
C ALA A 88 3.74 -2.56 -6.52
N ARG A 89 4.35 -1.60 -5.81
CA ARG A 89 5.10 -0.49 -6.39
C ARG A 89 6.48 -0.43 -5.76
N GLU A 90 7.49 -0.71 -6.57
CA GLU A 90 8.87 -0.66 -6.15
C GLU A 90 9.44 0.75 -6.24
N HIS A 91 10.20 1.14 -5.21
CA HIS A 91 10.95 2.38 -5.23
C HIS A 91 12.28 2.17 -5.97
N ARG A 92 12.61 3.05 -6.92
CA ARG A 92 13.93 3.04 -7.57
C ARG A 92 15.06 3.24 -6.56
N ALA A 93 14.81 4.07 -5.55
CA ALA A 93 15.75 4.34 -4.48
C ALA A 93 15.69 3.22 -3.43
N ARG A 94 16.87 2.78 -3.00
CA ARG A 94 17.03 1.77 -1.94
C ARG A 94 17.34 2.46 -0.61
N LEU A 95 16.67 2.03 0.47
CA LEU A 95 16.85 2.64 1.78
C LEU A 95 18.25 2.37 2.32
N ASN A 96 18.91 3.37 2.88
CA ASN A 96 20.30 3.30 3.33
C ASN A 96 21.35 3.09 2.23
N ALA A 97 20.96 3.07 0.95
CA ALA A 97 21.94 3.06 -0.14
C ALA A 97 22.71 4.37 -0.15
N THR A 98 24.02 4.28 -0.33
CA THR A 98 24.89 5.45 -0.43
C THR A 98 25.39 5.61 -1.85
N TYR A 99 25.38 6.85 -2.31
CA TYR A 99 25.80 7.29 -3.63
C TYR A 99 26.81 8.41 -3.49
N LYS A 100 27.70 8.52 -4.49
CA LYS A 100 28.40 9.76 -4.81
C LYS A 100 27.61 10.41 -5.93
N GLY A 101 27.01 11.57 -5.66
CA GLY A 101 26.14 12.25 -6.61
C GLY A 101 26.61 13.67 -6.90
N VAL A 102 26.00 14.30 -7.91
CA VAL A 102 26.30 15.69 -8.30
C VAL A 102 25.10 16.57 -7.98
N VAL A 103 25.31 17.69 -7.32
CA VAL A 103 24.26 18.68 -7.06
C VAL A 103 23.82 19.30 -8.38
N THR A 104 22.55 19.12 -8.75
CA THR A 104 22.01 19.63 -10.02
C THR A 104 21.15 20.88 -9.88
N GLU A 105 20.59 21.11 -8.70
CA GLU A 105 19.68 22.25 -8.47
C GLU A 105 19.70 22.65 -7.00
N VAL A 106 19.83 23.95 -6.74
CA VAL A 106 19.77 24.51 -5.38
C VAL A 106 18.51 25.36 -5.22
N ARG A 107 17.71 25.06 -4.20
CA ARG A 107 16.49 25.79 -3.84
C ARG A 107 16.58 26.31 -2.41
N SER A 108 15.72 27.27 -2.05
CA SER A 108 15.65 27.83 -0.69
C SER A 108 15.38 26.79 0.41
N GLY A 109 14.80 25.62 0.06
CA GLY A 109 14.52 24.52 0.99
C GLY A 109 15.56 23.40 1.04
N GLY A 110 16.57 23.39 0.16
CA GLY A 110 17.54 22.30 0.02
C GLY A 110 18.05 22.11 -1.40
N CYS A 111 18.72 20.99 -1.65
CA CYS A 111 19.40 20.72 -2.92
C CYS A 111 18.91 19.40 -3.54
N TYR A 112 18.82 19.35 -4.87
CA TYR A 112 18.64 18.09 -5.61
C TYR A 112 19.98 17.55 -6.09
N VAL A 113 20.17 16.25 -5.97
CA VAL A 113 21.40 15.53 -6.34
C VAL A 113 21.06 14.42 -7.32
N GLU A 114 21.79 14.36 -8.44
CA GLU A 114 21.72 13.27 -9.43
C GLU A 114 22.49 12.04 -8.94
N LEU A 115 21.86 10.87 -9.01
CA LEU A 115 22.37 9.60 -8.44
C LEU A 115 22.63 8.51 -9.49
N GLY A 116 22.55 8.86 -10.79
CA GLY A 116 22.82 7.93 -11.89
C GLY A 116 21.55 7.26 -12.39
N GLY A 117 20.51 8.06 -12.65
CA GLY A 117 19.23 7.61 -13.23
C GLY A 117 17.99 8.18 -12.54
N PHE A 118 18.16 8.83 -11.39
CA PHE A 118 17.12 9.56 -10.68
C PHE A 118 17.75 10.61 -9.74
N LYS A 119 16.94 11.60 -9.37
CA LYS A 119 17.34 12.67 -8.43
C LYS A 119 16.81 12.40 -7.03
N GLY A 120 17.59 12.74 -6.01
CA GLY A 120 17.13 12.79 -4.62
C GLY A 120 17.24 14.20 -4.03
N PHE A 121 16.53 14.46 -2.95
CA PHE A 121 16.45 15.77 -2.31
C PHE A 121 17.13 15.77 -0.94
N ILE A 122 18.08 16.67 -0.71
CA ILE A 122 18.68 16.93 0.61
C ILE A 122 18.01 18.16 1.23
N PRO A 123 17.20 18.01 2.29
CA PRO A 123 16.55 19.13 2.95
C PRO A 123 17.57 19.98 3.73
N LYS A 124 17.42 21.30 3.69
CA LYS A 124 18.21 22.27 4.48
C LYS A 124 19.73 22.19 4.26
N ALA A 125 20.17 21.71 3.11
CA ALA A 125 21.56 21.75 2.70
C ALA A 125 21.90 23.06 1.98
N SER A 126 23.13 23.53 2.14
CA SER A 126 23.67 24.70 1.45
C SER A 126 24.91 24.27 0.67
N LEU A 127 24.67 23.60 -0.47
CA LEU A 127 25.69 23.11 -1.39
C LEU A 127 25.69 23.94 -2.68
N LYS A 128 26.75 23.82 -3.47
CA LYS A 128 26.86 24.49 -4.77
C LYS A 128 26.45 23.56 -5.90
N GLU A 129 25.86 24.10 -6.96
CA GLU A 129 25.60 23.33 -8.19
C GLU A 129 26.92 22.83 -8.79
N GLY A 130 26.92 21.59 -9.27
CA GLY A 130 28.11 20.89 -9.77
C GLY A 130 28.99 20.25 -8.69
N GLU A 131 28.70 20.45 -7.40
CA GLU A 131 29.46 19.85 -6.31
C GLU A 131 29.23 18.34 -6.23
N GLU A 132 30.31 17.56 -6.12
CA GLU A 132 30.24 16.11 -5.87
C GLU A 132 30.11 15.83 -4.38
N VAL A 133 29.07 15.10 -3.98
CA VAL A 133 28.77 14.83 -2.58
C VAL A 133 28.42 13.37 -2.32
N ALA A 134 28.88 12.84 -1.19
CA ALA A 134 28.46 11.54 -0.69
C ALA A 134 27.12 11.68 0.06
N VAL A 135 26.11 10.93 -0.38
CA VAL A 135 24.74 11.04 0.09
C VAL A 135 24.12 9.68 0.31
N THR A 136 23.36 9.53 1.39
CA THR A 136 22.63 8.31 1.71
C THR A 136 21.13 8.52 1.63
N VAL A 137 20.42 7.58 1.03
CA VAL A 137 18.95 7.55 1.01
C VAL A 137 18.42 7.24 2.41
N VAL A 138 17.65 8.17 3.00
CA VAL A 138 17.09 8.02 4.35
C VAL A 138 15.59 7.79 4.37
N LYS A 139 14.93 8.10 3.25
CA LYS A 139 13.50 7.83 3.06
C LYS A 139 13.23 7.69 1.56
N CYS A 140 12.57 6.62 1.18
CA CYS A 140 12.07 6.45 -0.19
C CYS A 140 10.72 7.18 -0.31
N LEU A 141 10.57 7.95 -1.39
CA LEU A 141 9.32 8.62 -1.76
C LEU A 141 9.13 8.45 -3.27
N PRO A 142 7.87 8.41 -3.78
CA PRO A 142 7.61 8.15 -5.18
C PRO A 142 8.25 9.13 -6.17
N GLU A 143 8.31 10.42 -5.82
CA GLU A 143 8.86 11.47 -6.68
C GLU A 143 10.38 11.56 -6.57
N ALA A 144 10.88 11.83 -5.36
CA ALA A 144 12.30 11.94 -5.08
C ALA A 144 12.59 11.46 -3.65
N PRO A 145 13.52 10.52 -3.43
CA PRO A 145 13.90 10.11 -2.10
C PRO A 145 14.53 11.27 -1.33
N ILE A 146 14.40 11.20 0.00
CA ILE A 146 15.10 12.12 0.89
C ILE A 146 16.50 11.58 1.15
N LEU A 147 17.47 12.45 0.98
CA LEU A 147 18.89 12.18 1.15
C LEU A 147 19.42 12.84 2.43
N SER A 148 20.49 12.26 2.97
CA SER A 148 21.30 12.82 4.05
C SER A 148 22.75 12.85 3.58
N LEU A 149 23.47 13.89 3.95
CA LEU A 149 24.92 13.95 3.72
C LEU A 149 25.63 12.85 4.50
N GLY A 150 26.73 12.38 3.92
CA GLY A 150 27.61 11.38 4.50
C GLY A 150 27.17 9.94 4.25
N LEU A 151 28.11 9.04 4.53
CA LEU A 151 27.93 7.59 4.41
C LEU A 151 27.09 7.03 5.57
N ARG A 152 26.37 5.94 5.30
CA ARG A 152 25.83 5.05 6.34
C ARG A 152 26.25 3.62 6.08
N VAL A 153 26.76 2.98 7.13
CA VAL A 153 27.13 1.57 7.10
C VAL A 153 26.13 0.81 7.94
N THR A 154 25.38 -0.09 7.32
CA THR A 154 24.30 -0.83 7.97
C THR A 154 24.77 -2.21 8.42
N GLY A 155 24.49 -2.53 9.69
CA GLY A 155 24.58 -3.86 10.28
C GLY A 155 23.21 -4.32 10.79
N SER A 156 23.16 -5.53 11.35
CA SER A 156 21.94 -6.15 11.85
C SER A 156 21.48 -5.54 13.17
N TYR A 157 22.41 -5.12 14.02
CA TYR A 157 22.18 -4.52 15.34
C TYR A 157 22.48 -3.02 15.40
N ALA A 158 23.37 -2.50 14.57
CA ALA A 158 23.80 -1.11 14.57
C ALA A 158 23.90 -0.53 13.15
N LYS A 159 23.97 0.79 13.07
CA LYS A 159 24.33 1.52 11.85
C LYS A 159 25.37 2.58 12.21
N LEU A 160 26.46 2.66 11.47
CA LEU A 160 27.40 3.79 11.56
C LEU A 160 26.95 4.91 10.63
N ILE A 161 26.99 6.15 11.11
CA ILE A 161 26.52 7.33 10.40
C ILE A 161 27.60 8.42 10.47
N GLN A 162 28.18 8.78 9.33
CA GLN A 162 29.28 9.73 9.26
C GLN A 162 28.85 11.13 9.75
N GLY A 163 29.65 11.77 10.60
CA GLY A 163 29.39 13.13 11.10
C GLY A 163 28.23 13.26 12.10
N HIS A 164 27.67 12.14 12.57
CA HIS A 164 26.60 12.14 13.58
C HIS A 164 27.10 11.66 14.95
N GLY A 165 26.29 11.86 15.99
CA GLY A 165 26.55 11.36 17.34
C GLY A 165 25.91 9.98 17.61
N VAL A 166 26.01 9.55 18.87
CA VAL A 166 25.37 8.33 19.37
C VAL A 166 23.86 8.49 19.41
N SER A 167 23.12 7.49 18.92
CA SER A 167 21.65 7.47 19.02
C SER A 167 21.07 6.07 19.13
N ILE A 168 19.81 5.97 19.55
CA ILE A 168 19.07 4.71 19.63
C ILE A 168 17.75 4.78 18.86
N SER A 169 17.28 3.63 18.38
CA SER A 169 15.95 3.51 17.76
C SER A 169 14.84 3.81 18.77
N ARG A 170 13.73 4.39 18.31
CA ARG A 170 12.62 4.81 19.22
C ARG A 170 12.11 3.67 20.10
N GLY A 171 12.01 2.45 19.55
CA GLY A 171 11.53 1.28 20.29
C GLY A 171 12.46 0.76 21.40
N LEU A 172 13.66 1.34 21.57
CA LEU A 172 14.58 1.00 22.66
C LEU A 172 14.52 1.99 23.83
N ARG A 173 13.99 3.20 23.60
CA ARG A 173 14.06 4.29 24.58
C ARG A 173 13.38 3.89 25.90
N GLY A 174 14.02 4.21 27.02
CA GLY A 174 13.51 3.94 28.37
C GLY A 174 13.71 2.50 28.87
N SER A 175 14.51 1.68 28.17
CA SER A 175 14.89 0.35 28.64
C SER A 175 16.28 0.35 29.28
N LYS A 176 16.52 -0.53 30.27
CA LYS A 176 17.86 -0.73 30.87
C LYS A 176 18.93 -1.04 29.81
N LYS A 177 18.57 -1.89 28.84
CA LYS A 177 19.44 -2.24 27.71
C LYS A 177 19.83 -1.00 26.88
N ALA A 178 18.97 0.02 26.78
CA ALA A 178 19.33 1.24 26.07
C ALA A 178 20.45 2.03 26.76
N GLU A 179 20.47 2.05 28.09
CA GLU A 179 21.56 2.67 28.86
C GLU A 179 22.87 1.91 28.62
N GLU A 180 22.84 0.58 28.70
CA GLU A 180 24.00 -0.28 28.39
C GLU A 180 24.56 -0.01 26.98
N LEU A 181 23.68 0.09 25.98
CA LEU A 181 24.06 0.40 24.59
C LEU A 181 24.64 1.80 24.43
N LEU A 182 24.13 2.80 25.16
CA LEU A 182 24.67 4.16 25.14
C LEU A 182 26.07 4.21 25.78
N THR A 183 26.27 3.54 26.91
CA THR A 183 27.58 3.41 27.57
C THR A 183 28.58 2.71 26.66
N LEU A 184 28.18 1.60 26.02
CA LEU A 184 29.00 0.88 25.05
C LEU A 184 29.43 1.79 23.89
N ALA A 185 28.48 2.54 23.32
CA ALA A 185 28.76 3.47 22.23
C ALA A 185 29.76 4.59 22.61
N GLN A 186 29.68 5.11 23.84
CA GLN A 186 30.62 6.10 24.34
C GLN A 186 32.04 5.51 24.51
N ALA A 187 32.14 4.27 24.96
CA ALA A 187 33.42 3.58 25.14
C ALA A 187 34.13 3.30 23.80
N LEU A 188 33.37 3.04 22.73
CA LEU A 188 33.89 2.66 21.41
C LEU A 188 34.63 3.79 20.65
N LYS A 189 34.49 5.06 21.07
CA LYS A 189 35.20 6.25 20.52
C LYS A 189 35.37 6.23 18.99
N LEU A 190 34.26 6.20 18.27
CA LEU A 190 34.23 6.16 16.81
C LEU A 190 34.56 7.55 16.21
N GLN A 191 35.81 7.78 15.82
CA GLN A 191 36.22 9.08 15.25
C GLN A 191 35.51 9.35 13.92
N GLY A 192 34.86 10.52 13.79
CA GLY A 192 34.14 10.92 12.57
C GLY A 192 32.83 10.16 12.29
N TRP A 193 32.46 9.21 13.15
CA TRP A 193 31.30 8.34 12.98
C TRP A 193 30.42 8.30 14.23
N GLY A 194 29.11 8.45 14.04
CA GLY A 194 28.11 8.15 15.05
C GLY A 194 27.64 6.71 14.94
N ILE A 195 27.21 6.13 16.06
CA ILE A 195 26.56 4.83 16.08
C ILE A 195 25.07 4.98 16.42
N ARG A 196 24.24 4.32 15.63
CA ARG A 196 22.80 4.19 15.87
C ARG A 196 22.42 2.74 16.13
N TRP A 197 22.04 2.43 17.37
CA TRP A 197 21.57 1.08 17.72
C TRP A 197 20.15 0.82 17.18
N ARG A 198 20.00 -0.29 16.44
CA ARG A 198 18.74 -0.81 15.91
C ARG A 198 17.96 -1.53 17.00
N ARG A 199 16.65 -1.69 16.80
CA ARG A 199 15.77 -2.40 17.77
C ARG A 199 16.27 -3.81 18.10
N SER A 200 16.88 -4.51 17.13
CA SER A 200 17.41 -5.87 17.32
C SER A 200 18.55 -5.92 18.35
N ALA A 201 19.29 -4.83 18.56
CA ALA A 201 20.36 -4.76 19.55
C ALA A 201 19.85 -4.96 20.99
N ALA A 202 18.54 -4.83 21.24
CA ALA A 202 17.95 -5.15 22.54
C ALA A 202 18.18 -6.60 22.96
N TYR A 203 18.31 -7.50 21.99
CA TYR A 203 18.29 -8.94 22.20
C TYR A 203 19.65 -9.60 22.02
N ALA A 204 20.65 -8.85 21.54
CA ALA A 204 21.97 -9.38 21.29
C ALA A 204 22.83 -9.35 22.57
N PRO A 205 23.69 -10.37 22.76
CA PRO A 205 24.73 -10.34 23.77
C PRO A 205 25.82 -9.32 23.41
N LEU A 206 26.64 -8.94 24.39
CA LEU A 206 27.58 -7.82 24.25
C LEU A 206 28.71 -8.10 23.26
N ASP A 207 29.20 -9.33 23.24
CA ASP A 207 30.21 -9.84 22.29
C ASP A 207 29.74 -9.73 20.84
N GLU A 208 28.53 -10.19 20.51
CA GLU A 208 27.97 -10.05 19.15
C GLU A 208 27.87 -8.56 18.72
N LEU A 209 27.49 -7.67 19.65
CA LEU A 209 27.40 -6.24 19.37
C LEU A 209 28.78 -5.63 19.10
N LEU A 210 29.80 -6.04 19.85
CA LEU A 210 31.19 -5.58 19.66
C LEU A 210 31.77 -6.08 18.34
N GLU A 211 31.58 -7.36 18.03
CA GLU A 211 31.99 -7.97 16.76
C GLU A 211 31.35 -7.27 15.57
N GLU A 212 30.05 -6.98 15.63
CA GLU A 212 29.37 -6.27 14.56
C GLU A 212 29.93 -4.85 14.40
N VAL A 213 30.15 -4.10 15.49
CA VAL A 213 30.71 -2.75 15.37
C VAL A 213 32.09 -2.77 14.72
N GLU A 214 32.93 -3.75 15.05
CA GLU A 214 34.26 -3.88 14.44
C GLU A 214 34.19 -4.21 12.95
N LEU A 215 33.24 -5.07 12.55
CA LEU A 215 32.95 -5.31 11.14
C LEU A 215 32.46 -4.03 10.43
N LEU A 216 31.60 -3.24 11.08
CA LEU A 216 31.10 -2.00 10.51
C LEU A 216 32.19 -0.94 10.34
N LYS A 217 33.18 -0.86 11.23
CA LYS A 217 34.34 0.03 11.07
C LYS A 217 35.16 -0.34 9.83
N LYS A 218 35.48 -1.62 9.66
CA LYS A 218 36.21 -2.11 8.47
C LYS A 218 35.48 -1.78 7.17
N LYS A 219 34.15 -1.98 7.16
CA LYS A 219 33.29 -1.59 6.03
C LYS A 219 33.28 -0.08 5.81
N ALA A 220 33.24 0.72 6.87
CA ALA A 220 33.27 2.17 6.79
C ALA A 220 34.53 2.70 6.10
N GLU A 221 35.70 2.16 6.48
CA GLU A 221 36.98 2.50 5.84
C GLU A 221 37.00 2.11 4.36
N GLN A 222 36.51 0.90 4.04
CA GLN A 222 36.39 0.45 2.65
C GLN A 222 35.50 1.37 1.81
N TYR A 223 34.36 1.80 2.35
CA TYR A 223 33.41 2.64 1.63
C TYR A 223 33.90 4.09 1.48
N LEU A 224 34.66 4.61 2.45
CA LEU A 224 35.34 5.91 2.30
C LEU A 224 36.30 5.90 1.12
N ARG A 225 37.16 4.87 1.01
CA ARG A 225 38.07 4.72 -0.14
C ARG A 225 37.30 4.63 -1.45
N LYS A 226 36.22 3.84 -1.48
CA LYS A 226 35.37 3.72 -2.67
C LYS A 226 34.75 5.04 -3.11
N VAL A 227 34.38 5.94 -2.19
CA VAL A 227 33.90 7.30 -2.51
C VAL A 227 34.99 8.14 -3.18
N GLU A 228 36.21 8.06 -2.66
CA GLU A 228 37.36 8.81 -3.21
C GLU A 228 37.72 8.33 -4.62
N GLU A 229 37.71 7.01 -4.84
CA GLU A 229 38.07 6.37 -6.10
C GLU A 229 36.99 6.50 -7.20
N SER A 230 35.72 6.66 -6.82
CA SER A 230 34.60 6.70 -7.78
C SER A 230 34.37 8.12 -8.33
N LYS A 231 34.00 8.23 -9.61
CA LYS A 231 33.47 9.48 -10.19
C LYS A 231 31.96 9.56 -10.04
N ALA A 232 31.42 10.75 -9.77
CA ALA A 232 29.97 10.92 -9.67
C ALA A 232 29.31 10.95 -11.07
N PRO A 233 28.06 10.45 -11.22
CA PRO A 233 27.28 9.73 -10.23
C PRO A 233 27.67 8.24 -10.13
N ALA A 234 27.79 7.71 -8.90
CA ALA A 234 28.09 6.29 -8.66
C ALA A 234 27.41 5.76 -7.39
N MET A 235 26.95 4.50 -7.43
CA MET A 235 26.51 3.79 -6.24
C MET A 235 27.70 3.25 -5.45
N ILE A 236 27.80 3.63 -4.19
CA ILE A 236 28.89 3.22 -3.29
C ILE A 236 28.49 1.96 -2.55
N THR A 237 27.31 1.96 -1.94
CA THR A 237 26.76 0.82 -1.21
C THR A 237 25.35 0.50 -1.67
N PRO A 238 25.01 -0.79 -1.86
CA PRO A 238 23.63 -1.17 -2.03
C PRO A 238 22.90 -0.95 -0.70
N GLY A 239 21.66 -0.47 -0.79
CA GLY A 239 20.76 -0.35 0.35
C GLY A 239 19.72 -1.46 0.37
N ASP A 240 18.81 -1.35 1.32
CA ASP A 240 17.64 -2.21 1.46
C ASP A 240 16.63 -1.91 0.34
N ARG A 241 16.10 -2.96 -0.28
CA ARG A 241 15.01 -2.85 -1.26
C ARG A 241 13.74 -2.40 -0.53
N VAL A 242 12.93 -1.56 -1.18
CA VAL A 242 11.68 -1.03 -0.60
C VAL A 242 10.55 -1.13 -1.61
N VAL A 243 9.50 -1.86 -1.24
CA VAL A 243 8.29 -2.02 -2.05
C VAL A 243 7.06 -1.64 -1.23
N GLU A 244 6.19 -0.83 -1.83
CA GLU A 244 4.85 -0.56 -1.29
C GLU A 244 3.86 -1.54 -1.90
N LEU A 245 3.21 -2.35 -1.06
CA LEU A 245 2.14 -3.24 -1.47
C LEU A 245 0.80 -2.60 -1.07
N ARG A 246 0.06 -2.11 -2.05
CA ARG A 246 -1.32 -1.63 -1.88
C ARG A 246 -2.26 -2.83 -1.77
N ILE A 247 -3.16 -2.78 -0.79
CA ILE A 247 -4.10 -3.87 -0.49
C ILE A 247 -5.53 -3.34 -0.64
N TYR A 248 -6.27 -3.90 -1.59
CA TYR A 248 -7.64 -3.49 -1.94
C TYR A 248 -8.69 -4.49 -1.40
N GLY A 249 -9.95 -4.29 -1.77
CA GLY A 249 -11.09 -4.91 -1.10
C GLY A 249 -11.04 -6.44 -1.03
N ALA A 250 -10.70 -7.12 -2.13
CA ALA A 250 -10.65 -8.58 -2.14
C ALA A 250 -9.48 -9.12 -1.28
N SER A 251 -8.31 -8.47 -1.33
CA SER A 251 -7.16 -8.84 -0.51
C SER A 251 -7.38 -8.53 0.97
N ARG A 252 -8.08 -7.44 1.31
CA ARG A 252 -8.44 -7.16 2.72
C ARG A 252 -9.42 -8.18 3.26
N ALA A 253 -10.42 -8.58 2.48
CA ALA A 253 -11.33 -9.65 2.86
C ALA A 253 -10.56 -10.96 3.12
N LYS A 254 -9.61 -11.30 2.23
CA LYS A 254 -8.74 -12.48 2.42
C LYS A 254 -7.90 -12.40 3.71
N LEU A 255 -7.36 -11.22 4.03
CA LEU A 255 -6.58 -11.02 5.26
C LEU A 255 -7.46 -11.03 6.52
N ASP A 256 -8.70 -10.54 6.44
CA ASP A 256 -9.68 -10.67 7.51
C ASP A 256 -10.02 -12.16 7.76
N GLU A 257 -10.22 -12.95 6.71
CA GLU A 257 -10.43 -14.41 6.79
C GLU A 257 -9.26 -15.12 7.48
N LEU A 258 -8.03 -14.87 7.01
CA LEU A 258 -6.81 -15.44 7.60
C LEU A 258 -6.69 -15.06 9.08
N ARG A 259 -7.00 -13.82 9.44
CA ARG A 259 -6.98 -13.37 10.83
C ARG A 259 -8.03 -14.10 11.67
N ALA A 260 -9.22 -14.32 11.12
CA ALA A 260 -10.33 -14.99 11.78
C ALA A 260 -10.05 -16.46 12.14
N GLU A 261 -9.07 -17.09 11.47
CA GLU A 261 -8.62 -18.46 11.82
C GLU A 261 -8.00 -18.55 13.22
N VAL A 262 -7.42 -17.46 13.72
CA VAL A 262 -6.57 -17.47 14.93
C VAL A 262 -7.04 -16.52 16.03
N CYS A 263 -7.94 -15.59 15.73
CA CYS A 263 -8.56 -14.74 16.75
C CYS A 263 -9.93 -14.18 16.32
N PRO A 264 -10.81 -13.81 17.27
CA PRO A 264 -12.05 -13.10 16.98
C PRO A 264 -11.77 -11.89 16.08
N THR A 265 -12.47 -11.84 14.94
CA THR A 265 -12.24 -10.82 13.91
C THR A 265 -13.59 -10.33 13.42
N ILE A 266 -13.81 -9.02 13.50
CA ILE A 266 -15.02 -8.40 12.96
C ILE A 266 -14.97 -8.42 11.42
N PRO A 267 -16.07 -8.68 10.69
CA PRO A 267 -16.08 -8.49 9.24
C PRO A 267 -15.64 -7.07 8.86
N ARG A 268 -14.85 -6.94 7.79
CA ARG A 268 -14.23 -5.69 7.34
C ARG A 268 -13.23 -5.10 8.34
N HIS A 269 -12.57 -5.93 9.15
CA HIS A 269 -11.60 -5.50 10.17
C HIS A 269 -10.59 -4.51 9.60
N HIS A 270 -9.83 -4.89 8.56
CA HIS A 270 -8.78 -4.02 8.04
C HIS A 270 -9.35 -2.73 7.44
N LEU A 271 -10.51 -2.78 6.76
CA LEU A 271 -11.18 -1.58 6.24
C LEU A 271 -11.57 -0.62 7.38
N LEU A 272 -12.25 -1.11 8.42
CA LEU A 272 -12.68 -0.30 9.57
C LEU A 272 -11.49 0.30 10.32
N LYS A 273 -10.36 -0.41 10.40
CA LYS A 273 -9.11 0.12 10.98
C LYS A 273 -8.51 1.31 10.21
N THR A 274 -8.90 1.50 8.94
CA THR A 274 -8.48 2.66 8.12
C THR A 274 -9.35 3.91 8.34
N TRP A 275 -10.52 3.79 8.99
CA TRP A 275 -11.44 4.91 9.20
C TRP A 275 -10.99 5.91 10.29
N GLY A 276 -9.82 5.66 10.90
CA GLY A 276 -9.22 6.50 11.92
C GLY A 276 -9.23 5.88 13.31
N ARG A 277 -8.69 6.64 14.28
CA ARG A 277 -8.39 6.13 15.63
C ARG A 277 -9.65 5.69 16.40
N ALA A 278 -10.75 6.44 16.30
CA ALA A 278 -11.99 6.13 17.00
C ALA A 278 -12.57 4.77 16.58
N TYR A 279 -12.70 4.54 15.27
CA TYR A 279 -13.16 3.26 14.73
C TYR A 279 -12.19 2.12 15.05
N SER A 280 -10.88 2.39 14.99
CA SER A 280 -9.88 1.40 15.41
C SER A 280 -10.10 0.94 16.84
N MET A 281 -10.38 1.85 17.78
CA MET A 281 -10.66 1.53 19.18
C MET A 281 -11.95 0.72 19.34
N ILE A 282 -13.01 1.06 18.59
CA ILE A 282 -14.26 0.29 18.60
C ILE A 282 -14.01 -1.15 18.16
N VAL A 283 -13.27 -1.34 17.07
CA VAL A 283 -12.88 -2.68 16.58
C VAL A 283 -12.07 -3.43 17.63
N ASP A 284 -11.07 -2.77 18.25
CA ASP A 284 -10.24 -3.39 19.30
C ASP A 284 -11.08 -3.82 20.52
N LEU A 285 -12.05 -3.00 20.91
CA LEU A 285 -12.97 -3.32 21.99
C LEU A 285 -13.83 -4.54 21.66
N LEU A 286 -14.50 -4.54 20.50
CA LEU A 286 -15.41 -5.63 20.10
C LEU A 286 -14.67 -6.98 19.98
N GLU A 287 -13.45 -6.98 19.44
CA GLU A 287 -12.62 -8.19 19.32
C GLU A 287 -11.97 -8.61 20.64
N GLY A 288 -11.86 -7.70 21.61
CA GLY A 288 -11.16 -7.91 22.88
C GLY A 288 -12.04 -8.39 24.04
N LEU A 289 -13.37 -8.50 23.86
CA LEU A 289 -14.29 -8.92 24.92
C LEU A 289 -14.09 -10.38 25.34
N GLN A 290 -14.31 -10.63 26.63
CA GLN A 290 -14.30 -11.97 27.21
C GLN A 290 -15.57 -12.17 28.05
N PRO A 291 -16.43 -13.17 27.71
CA PRO A 291 -16.32 -14.09 26.59
C PRO A 291 -16.41 -13.39 25.21
N PRO A 292 -15.84 -13.97 24.14
CA PRO A 292 -15.94 -13.41 22.79
C PRO A 292 -17.39 -13.27 22.33
N LEU A 293 -17.67 -12.22 21.55
CA LEU A 293 -18.97 -12.03 20.89
C LEU A 293 -19.21 -13.12 19.84
N SER A 294 -20.49 -13.47 19.62
CA SER A 294 -20.86 -14.38 18.53
C SER A 294 -20.60 -13.74 17.17
N LYS A 295 -20.48 -14.59 16.13
CA LYS A 295 -20.23 -14.13 14.76
C LYS A 295 -21.37 -13.24 14.24
N GLU A 296 -22.61 -13.55 14.61
CA GLU A 296 -23.81 -12.81 14.23
C GLU A 296 -23.80 -11.40 14.82
N VAL A 297 -23.41 -11.27 16.10
CA VAL A 297 -23.30 -9.95 16.76
C VAL A 297 -22.18 -9.12 16.13
N MET A 298 -21.04 -9.74 15.82
CA MET A 298 -19.92 -9.07 15.14
C MET A 298 -20.31 -8.60 13.73
N ALA A 299 -21.03 -9.42 12.97
CA ALA A 299 -21.55 -9.05 11.66
C ALA A 299 -22.54 -7.88 11.75
N ALA A 300 -23.52 -7.95 12.66
CA ALA A 300 -24.48 -6.88 12.87
C ALA A 300 -23.81 -5.56 13.31
N ALA A 301 -22.79 -5.63 14.16
CA ALA A 301 -22.00 -4.46 14.56
C ALA A 301 -21.25 -3.85 13.36
N SER A 302 -20.64 -4.70 12.52
CA SER A 302 -19.97 -4.29 11.29
C SER A 302 -20.94 -3.62 10.31
N ASP A 303 -22.10 -4.24 10.05
CA ASP A 303 -23.14 -3.68 9.16
C ASP A 303 -23.65 -2.33 9.67
N LYS A 304 -23.81 -2.19 10.99
CA LYS A 304 -24.22 -0.93 11.62
C LYS A 304 -23.18 0.18 11.46
N LEU A 305 -21.87 -0.15 11.51
CA LEU A 305 -20.81 0.81 11.22
C LEU A 305 -20.83 1.22 9.74
N MET A 306 -21.01 0.26 8.84
CA MET A 306 -21.12 0.51 7.39
C MET A 306 -22.31 1.40 7.02
N ALA A 307 -23.49 1.12 7.58
CA ALA A 307 -24.68 1.94 7.36
C ALA A 307 -24.50 3.39 7.84
N LYS A 308 -23.64 3.63 8.83
CA LYS A 308 -23.30 4.97 9.33
C LYS A 308 -22.20 5.67 8.52
N ALA A 309 -21.49 4.96 7.64
CA ALA A 309 -20.47 5.56 6.79
C ALA A 309 -21.05 6.59 5.80
N PHE A 310 -22.28 6.36 5.35
CA PHE A 310 -22.97 7.24 4.42
C PHE A 310 -24.32 7.65 4.97
N LYS A 311 -24.61 8.95 4.92
CA LYS A 311 -25.91 9.48 5.34
C LYS A 311 -26.73 9.81 4.08
N PRO A 312 -27.94 9.26 3.90
CA PRO A 312 -28.83 9.67 2.83
C PRO A 312 -28.98 11.19 2.77
N GLY A 313 -28.87 11.75 1.56
CA GLY A 313 -28.88 13.18 1.30
C GLY A 313 -27.53 13.90 1.45
N SER A 314 -26.52 13.29 2.09
CA SER A 314 -25.18 13.87 2.15
C SER A 314 -24.41 13.71 0.84
N LYS A 315 -23.32 14.45 0.68
CA LYS A 315 -22.37 14.22 -0.41
C LYS A 315 -21.46 13.04 -0.06
N ALA A 316 -21.15 12.22 -1.05
CA ALA A 316 -20.12 11.19 -1.00
C ALA A 316 -19.07 11.48 -2.08
N PHE A 317 -17.81 11.49 -1.69
CA PHE A 317 -16.67 11.64 -2.59
C PHE A 317 -16.34 10.30 -3.25
N ILE A 318 -15.90 10.35 -4.51
CA ILE A 318 -15.49 9.17 -5.26
C ILE A 318 -14.02 9.37 -5.63
N ARG A 319 -13.15 8.53 -5.08
CA ARG A 319 -11.71 8.51 -5.38
C ARG A 319 -11.40 7.39 -6.34
N HIS A 320 -11.08 7.80 -7.55
CA HIS A 320 -10.68 6.91 -8.63
C HIS A 320 -9.15 6.85 -8.65
N LEU A 321 -8.58 5.73 -8.18
CA LEU A 321 -7.14 5.51 -8.13
C LEU A 321 -6.71 4.89 -9.45
N LYS A 322 -5.74 5.48 -10.14
CA LYS A 322 -5.14 4.86 -11.33
C LYS A 322 -3.97 3.94 -10.93
N PRO A 323 -3.65 2.90 -11.73
CA PRO A 323 -2.48 2.05 -11.51
C PRO A 323 -1.15 2.82 -11.44
N THR A 324 -1.04 3.97 -12.10
CA THR A 324 0.12 4.90 -12.03
C THR A 324 0.33 5.50 -10.62
N GLY A 325 -0.69 5.45 -9.77
CA GLY A 325 -0.74 6.08 -8.45
C GLY A 325 -1.45 7.45 -8.44
N ASP A 326 -1.89 7.95 -9.60
CA ASP A 326 -2.67 9.18 -9.68
C ASP A 326 -4.04 8.99 -9.03
N VAL A 327 -4.52 10.03 -8.37
CA VAL A 327 -5.83 10.03 -7.69
C VAL A 327 -6.73 11.08 -8.31
N LEU A 328 -7.76 10.63 -9.01
CA LEU A 328 -8.79 11.50 -9.57
C LEU A 328 -9.96 11.57 -8.59
N SER A 329 -10.27 12.79 -8.14
CA SER A 329 -11.47 13.05 -7.34
C SER A 329 -12.61 13.40 -8.28
N LEU A 330 -13.54 12.46 -8.48
CA LEU A 330 -14.69 12.68 -9.35
C LEU A 330 -15.69 13.61 -8.66
N THR A 331 -16.58 14.22 -9.46
CA THR A 331 -17.67 15.04 -8.92
C THR A 331 -18.47 14.25 -7.87
N PRO A 332 -18.55 14.75 -6.62
CA PRO A 332 -19.24 14.05 -5.55
C PRO A 332 -20.70 13.77 -5.90
N GLY A 333 -21.21 12.60 -5.48
CA GLY A 333 -22.61 12.23 -5.62
C GLY A 333 -23.40 12.50 -4.34
N LYS A 334 -24.70 12.73 -4.46
CA LYS A 334 -25.64 12.75 -3.32
C LYS A 334 -26.03 11.32 -2.98
N VAL A 335 -25.82 10.90 -1.74
CA VAL A 335 -26.20 9.57 -1.27
C VAL A 335 -27.72 9.43 -1.35
N VAL A 336 -28.19 8.46 -2.12
CA VAL A 336 -29.61 8.09 -2.21
C VAL A 336 -29.93 7.04 -1.16
N SER A 337 -29.18 5.95 -1.13
CA SER A 337 -29.32 4.88 -0.15
C SER A 337 -28.01 4.11 0.06
N VAL A 338 -27.91 3.46 1.22
CA VAL A 338 -26.83 2.52 1.58
C VAL A 338 -27.43 1.31 2.29
N GLU A 339 -27.65 0.22 1.56
CA GLU A 339 -28.37 -0.96 2.06
C GLU A 339 -27.81 -2.25 1.48
N GLY A 340 -27.64 -3.29 2.29
CA GLY A 340 -27.14 -4.59 1.83
C GLY A 340 -25.82 -4.53 1.06
N GLY A 341 -24.91 -3.62 1.45
CA GLY A 341 -23.63 -3.38 0.76
C GLY A 341 -23.75 -2.65 -0.59
N LEU A 342 -24.95 -2.18 -0.98
CA LEU A 342 -25.16 -1.33 -2.15
C LEU A 342 -25.15 0.15 -1.74
N LEU A 343 -24.30 0.93 -2.39
CA LEU A 343 -24.27 2.39 -2.27
C LEU A 343 -24.78 3.01 -3.58
N LYS A 344 -25.88 3.77 -3.50
CA LYS A 344 -26.46 4.49 -4.64
C LYS A 344 -26.21 5.99 -4.51
N LEU A 345 -25.65 6.59 -5.54
CA LEU A 345 -25.32 8.02 -5.60
C LEU A 345 -26.03 8.68 -6.79
N GLU A 346 -26.77 9.75 -6.54
CA GLU A 346 -27.27 10.64 -7.59
C GLU A 346 -26.20 11.69 -7.90
N ARG A 347 -25.86 11.85 -9.18
CA ARG A 347 -24.87 12.82 -9.65
C ARG A 347 -25.49 13.75 -10.69
N ARG A 348 -25.11 15.02 -10.62
CA ARG A 348 -25.48 16.06 -11.61
C ARG A 348 -24.25 16.39 -12.44
N PHE A 349 -24.43 16.37 -13.75
CA PHE A 349 -23.36 16.69 -14.70
C PHE A 349 -23.60 18.09 -15.26
N LYS A 350 -22.54 18.85 -15.49
CA LYS A 350 -22.66 20.14 -16.17
C LYS A 350 -22.86 19.87 -17.67
N GLY A 351 -23.80 20.59 -18.28
CA GLY A 351 -24.05 20.49 -19.72
C GLY A 351 -22.82 20.88 -20.54
N ARG A 352 -22.69 20.26 -21.73
CA ARG A 352 -21.62 20.35 -22.75
C ARG A 352 -20.74 19.09 -22.85
N GLY A 353 -20.50 18.66 -24.09
CA GLY A 353 -19.68 17.50 -24.44
C GLY A 353 -20.49 16.21 -24.66
N VAL A 354 -19.78 15.09 -24.66
CA VAL A 354 -20.32 13.73 -24.85
C VAL A 354 -19.96 12.91 -23.60
N TYR A 355 -20.79 11.94 -23.23
CA TYR A 355 -20.40 10.93 -22.25
C TYR A 355 -19.36 10.00 -22.88
N ASP A 356 -18.11 10.11 -22.39
CA ASP A 356 -16.98 9.32 -22.87
C ASP A 356 -17.31 7.82 -22.76
N GLY A 357 -16.91 7.04 -23.77
CA GLY A 357 -17.27 5.63 -23.94
C GLY A 357 -18.69 5.35 -24.44
N LEU A 358 -19.68 6.22 -24.16
CA LEU A 358 -21.07 6.03 -24.60
C LEU A 358 -21.41 6.68 -25.94
N GLY A 359 -20.70 7.76 -26.32
CA GLY A 359 -20.98 8.49 -27.56
C GLY A 359 -22.28 9.30 -27.54
N VAL A 360 -22.89 9.51 -26.36
CA VAL A 360 -24.17 10.23 -26.20
C VAL A 360 -23.94 11.67 -25.72
N ALA A 361 -24.62 12.63 -26.32
CA ALA A 361 -24.51 14.05 -25.97
C ALA A 361 -24.95 14.36 -24.53
N LYS A 362 -24.17 15.20 -23.83
CA LYS A 362 -24.49 15.71 -22.48
C LYS A 362 -25.39 16.93 -22.59
N GLU A 363 -26.60 16.84 -22.05
CA GLU A 363 -27.59 17.91 -22.08
C GLU A 363 -27.76 18.55 -20.70
N GLU A 364 -28.23 19.79 -20.67
CA GLU A 364 -28.48 20.49 -19.41
C GLU A 364 -29.66 19.85 -18.66
N GLY A 365 -29.44 19.53 -17.39
CA GLY A 365 -30.43 18.84 -16.54
C GLY A 365 -30.32 17.33 -16.57
N ASP A 366 -29.41 16.76 -17.38
CA ASP A 366 -29.04 15.35 -17.28
C ASP A 366 -28.55 15.02 -15.86
N TRP A 367 -28.86 13.80 -15.44
CA TRP A 367 -28.45 13.26 -14.15
C TRP A 367 -28.02 11.80 -14.31
N GLY A 368 -27.29 11.28 -13.33
CA GLY A 368 -26.91 9.88 -13.34
C GLY A 368 -27.03 9.24 -11.98
N LEU A 369 -27.29 7.94 -12.00
CA LEU A 369 -27.31 7.08 -10.84
C LEU A 369 -26.06 6.19 -10.88
N THR A 370 -25.09 6.49 -10.02
CA THR A 370 -23.91 5.65 -9.83
C THR A 370 -24.18 4.65 -8.71
N VAL A 371 -23.91 3.37 -8.96
CA VAL A 371 -24.13 2.28 -8.00
C VAL A 371 -22.85 1.51 -7.77
N PHE A 372 -22.48 1.38 -6.50
CA PHE A 372 -21.36 0.55 -6.04
C PHE A 372 -21.90 -0.60 -5.20
N LYS A 373 -21.23 -1.75 -5.27
CA LYS A 373 -21.53 -2.92 -4.43
C LYS A 373 -20.25 -3.38 -3.75
N GLU A 374 -20.32 -3.57 -2.44
CA GLU A 374 -19.23 -4.16 -1.66
C GLU A 374 -18.84 -5.53 -2.24
N GLY A 375 -17.53 -5.77 -2.39
CA GLY A 375 -16.99 -7.01 -2.95
C GLY A 375 -17.05 -7.13 -4.48
N SER A 376 -17.77 -6.23 -5.16
CA SER A 376 -17.93 -6.29 -6.62
C SER A 376 -16.74 -5.70 -7.38
N TRP A 377 -16.32 -6.36 -8.45
CA TRP A 377 -15.29 -5.87 -9.38
C TRP A 377 -15.83 -4.90 -10.43
N THR A 378 -17.11 -4.57 -10.33
CA THR A 378 -17.78 -3.64 -11.22
C THR A 378 -18.53 -2.60 -10.39
N SER A 379 -18.67 -1.42 -10.97
CA SER A 379 -19.68 -0.43 -10.59
C SER A 379 -20.28 0.15 -11.85
N TYR A 380 -21.41 0.83 -11.77
CA TYR A 380 -21.98 1.43 -12.97
C TYR A 380 -22.57 2.80 -12.72
N THR A 381 -22.65 3.60 -13.78
CA THR A 381 -23.40 4.85 -13.83
C THR A 381 -24.43 4.77 -14.95
N ALA A 382 -25.71 4.78 -14.59
CA ALA A 382 -26.80 4.93 -15.53
C ALA A 382 -27.09 6.42 -15.75
N TYR A 383 -27.06 6.88 -17.00
CA TYR A 383 -27.26 8.27 -17.36
C TYR A 383 -28.67 8.50 -17.89
N PHE A 384 -29.33 9.53 -17.38
CA PHE A 384 -30.70 9.87 -17.69
C PHE A 384 -30.80 11.30 -18.22
N SER A 385 -31.73 11.51 -19.14
CA SER A 385 -32.13 12.85 -19.56
C SER A 385 -32.83 13.59 -18.41
N LYS A 386 -33.02 14.90 -18.57
CA LYS A 386 -33.87 15.71 -17.68
C LYS A 386 -35.30 15.13 -17.54
N SER A 387 -35.82 14.49 -18.59
CA SER A 387 -37.15 13.84 -18.58
C SER A 387 -37.15 12.43 -17.99
N GLY A 388 -36.00 11.89 -17.60
CA GLY A 388 -35.87 10.56 -17.00
C GLY A 388 -35.67 9.41 -18.01
N LEU A 389 -35.44 9.72 -19.29
CA LEU A 389 -35.15 8.70 -20.30
C LEU A 389 -33.72 8.18 -20.14
N LEU A 390 -33.54 6.85 -20.09
CA LEU A 390 -32.22 6.22 -20.02
C LEU A 390 -31.45 6.47 -21.33
N LYS A 391 -30.33 7.17 -21.24
CA LYS A 391 -29.45 7.51 -22.36
C LYS A 391 -28.39 6.41 -22.60
N GLY A 392 -27.96 5.74 -21.54
CA GLY A 392 -26.96 4.68 -21.58
C GLY A 392 -26.41 4.36 -20.20
N VAL A 393 -25.61 3.29 -20.12
CA VAL A 393 -25.01 2.81 -18.88
C VAL A 393 -23.52 2.57 -19.09
N TYR A 394 -22.71 3.18 -18.24
CA TYR A 394 -21.28 2.97 -18.19
C TYR A 394 -20.93 2.09 -17.00
N PHE A 395 -20.30 0.95 -17.24
CA PHE A 395 -19.82 0.05 -16.23
C PHE A 395 -18.30 0.20 -16.09
N ASN A 396 -17.88 0.57 -14.89
CA ASN A 396 -16.48 0.69 -14.52
C ASN A 396 -15.98 -0.65 -13.98
N VAL A 397 -14.94 -1.25 -14.57
CA VAL A 397 -14.28 -2.44 -13.98
C VAL A 397 -13.14 -1.98 -13.08
N SER A 398 -13.24 -2.33 -11.80
CA SER A 398 -12.30 -1.89 -10.76
C SER A 398 -12.00 -3.00 -9.77
N THR A 399 -11.05 -2.78 -8.88
CA THR A 399 -11.01 -3.55 -7.63
C THR A 399 -12.27 -3.29 -6.81
N PRO A 400 -12.63 -4.22 -5.89
CA PRO A 400 -13.78 -4.02 -5.03
C PRO A 400 -13.71 -2.71 -4.23
N PRO A 401 -14.81 -1.93 -4.21
CA PRO A 401 -14.80 -0.60 -3.64
C PRO A 401 -14.66 -0.64 -2.13
N ASP A 402 -13.77 0.21 -1.62
CA ASP A 402 -13.67 0.52 -0.21
C ASP A 402 -14.66 1.62 0.15
N PHE A 403 -15.52 1.33 1.11
CA PHE A 403 -16.44 2.28 1.69
C PHE A 403 -15.83 2.86 2.97
N LYS A 404 -15.59 4.17 2.96
CA LYS A 404 -15.15 4.96 4.11
C LYS A 404 -16.19 6.04 4.42
N PRO A 405 -16.19 6.63 5.62
CA PRO A 405 -17.17 7.65 5.97
C PRO A 405 -17.14 8.82 4.98
N GLY A 406 -18.22 8.98 4.20
CA GLY A 406 -18.37 10.01 3.17
C GLY A 406 -17.52 9.81 1.90
N GLU A 407 -16.84 8.68 1.72
CA GLU A 407 -15.92 8.44 0.59
C GLU A 407 -16.00 6.99 0.10
N VAL A 408 -16.08 6.81 -1.21
CA VAL A 408 -15.85 5.52 -1.88
C VAL A 408 -14.55 5.60 -2.66
N SER A 409 -13.70 4.58 -2.55
CA SER A 409 -12.43 4.51 -3.28
C SER A 409 -12.20 3.12 -3.88
N TYR A 410 -11.62 3.07 -5.07
CA TYR A 410 -11.29 1.84 -5.77
C TYR A 410 -10.09 2.06 -6.69
N LEU A 411 -9.40 0.97 -7.06
CA LEU A 411 -8.38 0.99 -8.11
C LEU A 411 -9.06 0.71 -9.45
N ASP A 412 -8.91 1.64 -10.37
CA ASP A 412 -9.34 1.49 -11.74
C ASP A 412 -8.50 0.46 -12.48
N LEU A 413 -9.15 -0.40 -13.25
CA LEU A 413 -8.49 -1.47 -14.00
C LEU A 413 -8.44 -1.19 -15.50
N LEU A 414 -8.71 0.06 -15.92
CA LEU A 414 -8.45 0.57 -17.27
C LEU A 414 -9.24 -0.08 -18.41
N VAL A 415 -10.22 -0.93 -18.10
CA VAL A 415 -11.10 -1.55 -19.10
C VAL A 415 -12.53 -1.42 -18.62
N ASP A 416 -13.40 -0.93 -19.48
CA ASP A 416 -14.77 -0.62 -19.10
C ASP A 416 -15.78 -1.20 -20.10
N VAL A 417 -17.05 -1.21 -19.72
CA VAL A 417 -18.14 -1.64 -20.60
C VAL A 417 -19.13 -0.49 -20.74
N ALA A 418 -19.37 -0.07 -21.97
CA ALA A 418 -20.40 0.91 -22.31
C ALA A 418 -21.59 0.20 -22.94
N TRP A 419 -22.80 0.57 -22.53
CA TRP A 419 -24.03 0.05 -23.12
C TRP A 419 -24.99 1.19 -23.48
N THR A 420 -25.53 1.16 -24.70
CA THR A 420 -26.63 2.04 -25.11
C THR A 420 -27.73 1.25 -25.81
N PRO A 421 -28.98 1.72 -25.81
CA PRO A 421 -30.07 1.07 -26.53
C PRO A 421 -29.79 0.91 -28.04
N GLN A 422 -29.05 1.85 -28.64
CA GLN A 422 -28.76 1.87 -30.08
C GLN A 422 -27.56 1.03 -30.47
N ALA A 423 -26.54 0.95 -29.62
CA ALA A 423 -25.26 0.35 -29.99
C ALA A 423 -24.94 -0.97 -29.26
N GLY A 424 -25.77 -1.37 -28.29
CA GLY A 424 -25.54 -2.54 -27.45
C GLY A 424 -24.31 -2.36 -26.54
N ALA A 425 -23.81 -3.48 -26.00
CA ALA A 425 -22.63 -3.49 -25.13
C ALA A 425 -21.33 -3.43 -25.95
N LYS A 426 -20.38 -2.61 -25.50
CA LYS A 426 -19.05 -2.45 -26.10
C LYS A 426 -18.00 -2.39 -25.00
N LEU A 427 -16.86 -3.05 -25.25
CA LEU A 427 -15.66 -2.89 -24.43
C LEU A 427 -14.97 -1.57 -24.79
N ILE A 428 -14.47 -0.88 -23.78
CA ILE A 428 -13.80 0.40 -23.88
C ILE A 428 -12.40 0.27 -23.25
N ASP A 429 -11.42 0.96 -23.84
CA ASP A 429 -10.04 1.13 -23.34
C ASP A 429 -9.22 -0.18 -23.16
N VAL A 430 -9.54 -1.22 -23.93
CA VAL A 430 -8.78 -2.50 -23.91
C VAL A 430 -7.29 -2.26 -24.25
N GLU A 431 -6.99 -1.31 -25.14
CA GLU A 431 -5.62 -0.94 -25.47
C GLU A 431 -4.88 -0.25 -24.30
N GLU A 432 -5.58 0.50 -23.44
CA GLU A 432 -4.98 1.12 -22.24
C GLU A 432 -4.62 0.04 -21.22
N LEU A 433 -5.49 -0.96 -21.03
CA LEU A 433 -5.23 -2.12 -20.19
C LEU A 433 -3.99 -2.92 -20.66
N GLU A 434 -3.91 -3.26 -21.95
CA GLU A 434 -2.78 -4.04 -22.48
C GLU A 434 -1.47 -3.26 -22.35
N LYS A 435 -1.46 -1.95 -22.62
CA LYS A 435 -0.28 -1.10 -22.39
C LYS A 435 0.15 -1.10 -20.92
N ALA A 436 -0.79 -0.99 -19.98
CA ALA A 436 -0.47 -0.99 -18.55
C ALA A 436 0.12 -2.33 -18.08
N LYS A 437 -0.35 -3.43 -18.66
CA LYS A 437 0.19 -4.78 -18.44
C LYS A 437 1.60 -4.93 -19.03
N GLU A 438 1.83 -4.46 -20.26
CA GLU A 438 3.16 -4.48 -20.90
C GLU A 438 4.19 -3.63 -20.14
N GLN A 439 3.78 -2.48 -19.62
CA GLN A 439 4.63 -1.58 -18.83
C GLN A 439 4.84 -2.04 -17.39
N GLY A 440 4.14 -3.09 -16.93
CA GLY A 440 4.20 -3.57 -15.56
C GLY A 440 3.53 -2.66 -14.52
N THR A 441 2.80 -1.63 -14.95
CA THR A 441 2.03 -0.73 -14.07
C THR A 441 0.84 -1.46 -13.44
N LEU A 442 0.29 -2.44 -14.15
CA LEU A 442 -0.71 -3.38 -13.63
C LEU A 442 -0.15 -4.80 -13.72
N SER A 443 -0.36 -5.62 -12.69
CA SER A 443 0.08 -7.01 -12.71
C SER A 443 -0.68 -7.79 -13.79
N ARG A 444 -0.02 -8.77 -14.40
CA ARG A 444 -0.63 -9.65 -15.41
C ARG A 444 -1.93 -10.30 -14.89
N HIS A 445 -1.91 -10.78 -13.65
CA HIS A 445 -3.07 -11.38 -13.01
C HIS A 445 -4.26 -10.40 -12.89
N LEU A 446 -4.02 -9.16 -12.46
CA LEU A 446 -5.06 -8.14 -12.37
C LEU A 446 -5.62 -7.78 -13.75
N ALA A 447 -4.76 -7.61 -14.75
CA ALA A 447 -5.17 -7.28 -16.10
C ALA A 447 -6.03 -8.38 -16.74
N GLU A 448 -5.60 -9.64 -16.63
CA GLU A 448 -6.36 -10.79 -17.13
C GLU A 448 -7.71 -10.92 -16.43
N ARG A 449 -7.75 -10.68 -15.11
CA ARG A 449 -8.99 -10.68 -14.34
C ARG A 449 -9.93 -9.55 -14.77
N ALA A 450 -9.44 -8.33 -14.92
CA ALA A 450 -10.22 -7.19 -15.37
C ALA A 450 -10.86 -7.47 -16.74
N LEU A 451 -10.07 -7.97 -17.68
CA LEU A 451 -10.55 -8.33 -19.02
C LEU A 451 -11.60 -9.44 -18.97
N LYS A 452 -11.43 -10.44 -18.09
CA LYS A 452 -12.41 -11.51 -17.90
C LYS A 452 -13.75 -10.97 -17.39
N VAL A 453 -13.72 -10.10 -16.37
CA VAL A 453 -14.92 -9.45 -15.82
C VAL A 453 -15.61 -8.59 -16.88
N ALA A 454 -14.85 -7.77 -17.60
CA ALA A 454 -15.38 -6.91 -18.65
C ALA A 454 -16.05 -7.72 -19.77
N LYS A 455 -15.40 -8.79 -20.26
CA LYS A 455 -15.95 -9.69 -21.29
C LYS A 455 -17.19 -10.43 -20.82
N GLY A 456 -17.18 -10.93 -19.57
CA GLY A 456 -18.32 -11.60 -18.97
C GLY A 456 -19.54 -10.68 -18.90
N LEU A 457 -19.35 -9.46 -18.41
CA LEU A 457 -20.39 -8.45 -18.33
C LEU A 457 -20.92 -8.03 -19.72
N ALA A 458 -20.02 -7.77 -20.68
CA ALA A 458 -20.43 -7.42 -22.05
C ALA A 458 -21.24 -8.54 -22.71
N HIS A 459 -20.85 -9.80 -22.51
CA HIS A 459 -21.60 -10.96 -22.98
C HIS A 459 -22.97 -11.08 -22.31
N ALA A 460 -23.06 -10.93 -20.98
CA ALA A 460 -24.32 -10.98 -20.25
C ALA A 460 -25.30 -9.88 -20.71
N LEU A 461 -24.79 -8.69 -21.03
CA LEU A 461 -25.56 -7.58 -21.60
C LEU A 461 -26.02 -7.83 -23.04
N SER A 462 -25.23 -8.55 -23.85
CA SER A 462 -25.61 -8.85 -25.24
C SER A 462 -26.73 -9.89 -25.37
N LEU A 463 -26.99 -10.67 -24.31
CA LEU A 463 -28.07 -11.65 -24.25
C LEU A 463 -29.43 -11.06 -23.86
N LYS A 464 -29.48 -9.77 -23.50
CA LYS A 464 -30.72 -9.09 -23.08
C LYS A 464 -31.31 -8.28 -24.21
N ASP A 465 -32.63 -8.33 -24.35
CA ASP A 465 -33.36 -7.42 -25.22
C ASP A 465 -33.17 -5.98 -24.70
N PRO A 466 -32.58 -5.05 -25.49
CA PRO A 466 -32.37 -3.67 -25.09
C PRO A 466 -33.62 -2.95 -24.58
N LEU A 467 -34.81 -3.37 -25.04
CA LEU A 467 -36.10 -2.78 -24.65
C LEU A 467 -36.63 -3.31 -23.29
N SER A 468 -36.03 -4.36 -22.75
CA SER A 468 -36.43 -5.02 -21.49
C SER A 468 -35.52 -4.68 -20.30
N ILE A 469 -34.47 -3.88 -20.51
CA ILE A 469 -33.47 -3.57 -19.49
C ILE A 469 -33.98 -2.48 -18.56
N ASP A 470 -34.05 -2.80 -17.27
CA ASP A 470 -34.38 -1.87 -16.19
C ASP A 470 -33.22 -1.76 -15.19
N LEU A 471 -33.31 -0.83 -14.23
CA LEU A 471 -32.26 -0.63 -13.23
C LEU A 471 -32.02 -1.85 -12.34
N SER A 472 -33.04 -2.69 -12.12
CA SER A 472 -32.92 -3.88 -11.28
C SER A 472 -32.16 -4.99 -12.01
N SER A 473 -32.43 -5.18 -13.29
CA SER A 473 -31.71 -6.14 -14.14
C SER A 473 -30.28 -5.68 -14.39
N LEU A 474 -30.04 -4.37 -14.59
CA LEU A 474 -28.69 -3.80 -14.63
C LEU A 474 -27.90 -4.04 -13.35
N THR A 475 -28.54 -3.86 -12.18
CA THR A 475 -27.90 -4.12 -10.88
C THR A 475 -27.48 -5.58 -10.73
N ARG A 476 -28.36 -6.52 -11.11
CA ARG A 476 -28.03 -7.95 -11.08
C ARG A 476 -26.89 -8.28 -12.04
N LEU A 477 -26.99 -7.84 -13.30
CA LEU A 477 -25.96 -8.08 -14.30
C LEU A 477 -24.61 -7.49 -13.89
N ALA A 478 -24.58 -6.28 -13.33
CA ALA A 478 -23.34 -5.70 -12.86
C ALA A 478 -22.65 -6.57 -11.80
N PHE A 479 -23.40 -7.09 -10.83
CA PHE A 479 -22.83 -7.64 -9.60
C PHE A 479 -22.88 -9.17 -9.49
N GLU A 480 -23.52 -9.85 -10.43
CA GLU A 480 -23.61 -11.32 -10.51
C GLU A 480 -22.81 -11.91 -11.69
N SER A 481 -22.26 -11.08 -12.57
CA SER A 481 -21.37 -11.46 -13.69
C SER A 481 -19.90 -11.47 -13.25
#